data_AF-A0A7K3Z3E3-F1
#
_entry.id   AF-A0A7K3Z3E3-F1
#
_cell.length_a   1.000
_cell.length_b   1.000
_cell.length_c   1.000
_cell.angle_alpha   90.00
_cell.angle_beta   90.00
_cell.angle_gamma   90.00
#
_symmetry.space_group_name_H-M   'P 1'
#
loop_
_entity.id
_entity.type
_entity.pdbx_description
1 polymer ?
#
loop_
_entity_poly.entity_id
_entity_poly.type
_entity_poly.pdbx_seq_one_letter_code
_entity_poly.pdbx_strand_id
1 'polypeptide(L)'
;MKLAEIAILLREIVDRCPGLSGSTIKLIPQKAIYPLYEGYHIDIKANFDKETMGGLRKIVEGHDLVMQIKKDSIIVYETRPT
;
A
#
# COMPACT_ATOMS: atom_id res chain seq x y z
N MET A 1 -0.84 1.15 -9.92
CA MET A 1 0.10 2.19 -9.48
C MET A 1 1.44 2.06 -10.20
N LYS A 2 1.92 3.18 -10.74
CA LYS A 2 3.26 3.35 -11.32
C LYS A 2 4.28 3.56 -10.20
N LEU A 3 5.57 3.36 -10.52
CA LEU A 3 6.66 3.53 -9.55
C LEU A 3 6.74 4.93 -8.92
N ALA A 4 6.44 5.99 -9.69
CA ALA A 4 6.47 7.35 -9.18
C ALA A 4 5.37 7.60 -8.12
N GLU A 5 4.17 7.10 -8.37
CA GLU A 5 3.03 7.20 -7.43
C GLU A 5 3.33 6.43 -6.14
N ILE A 6 3.93 5.24 -6.28
CA ILE A 6 4.37 4.43 -5.15
C ILE A 6 5.40 5.18 -4.30
N ALA A 7 6.38 5.86 -4.90
CA ALA A 7 7.37 6.62 -4.15
C ALA A 7 6.75 7.76 -3.33
N ILE A 8 5.76 8.46 -3.90
CA ILE A 8 5.01 9.52 -3.20
C ILE A 8 4.21 8.93 -2.04
N LEU A 9 3.49 7.84 -2.29
CA LEU A 9 2.68 7.16 -1.28
C LEU A 9 3.54 6.62 -0.13
N LEU A 10 4.67 5.98 -0.44
CA LEU A 10 5.59 5.46 0.57
C LEU A 10 6.19 6.56 1.43
N ARG A 11 6.53 7.71 0.84
CA ARG A 11 6.98 8.87 1.60
C ARG A 11 5.92 9.34 2.59
N GLU A 12 4.68 9.48 2.14
CA GLU A 12 3.58 9.90 3.01
C GLU A 12 3.30 8.89 4.13
N ILE A 13 3.36 7.59 3.83
CA ILE A 13 3.23 6.52 4.82
C ILE A 13 4.34 6.63 5.88
N VAL A 14 5.60 6.83 5.46
CA VAL A 14 6.73 6.97 6.40
C VAL A 14 6.55 8.22 7.28
N ASP A 15 6.10 9.34 6.70
CA ASP A 15 5.95 10.61 7.42
C ASP A 15 4.77 10.59 8.41
N ARG A 16 3.69 9.86 8.11
CA ARG A 16 2.42 9.91 8.85
C ARG A 16 2.12 8.64 9.65
N CYS A 17 2.87 7.56 9.48
CA CYS A 17 2.66 6.29 10.16
C CYS A 17 3.98 5.78 10.78
N PRO A 18 4.49 6.44 11.84
CA PRO A 18 5.77 6.07 12.47
C PRO A 18 5.75 4.64 13.04
N GLY A 19 4.57 4.10 13.38
CA GLY A 19 4.38 2.71 13.80
C GLY A 19 4.74 1.66 12.73
N LEU A 20 4.99 2.07 11.49
CA LEU A 20 5.49 1.20 10.41
C LEU A 20 7.02 1.16 10.32
N SER A 21 7.76 1.80 11.24
CA SER A 21 9.21 1.67 11.26
C SER A 21 9.64 0.21 11.42
N GLY A 22 10.58 -0.24 10.57
CA GLY A 22 11.03 -1.63 10.53
C GLY A 22 10.07 -2.61 9.82
N SER A 23 8.97 -2.12 9.26
CA SER A 23 8.08 -2.95 8.44
C SER A 23 8.73 -3.36 7.11
N THR A 24 8.28 -4.49 6.57
CA THR A 24 8.70 -4.95 5.24
C THR A 24 7.67 -4.51 4.22
N ILE A 25 8.12 -3.80 3.19
CA ILE A 25 7.29 -3.35 2.07
C ILE A 25 7.72 -4.11 0.82
N LYS A 26 6.76 -4.73 0.14
CA LYS A 26 6.97 -5.44 -1.13
C LYS A 26 6.14 -4.79 -2.22
N LEU A 27 6.73 -4.68 -3.41
CA LEU A 27 6.02 -4.31 -4.62
C LEU A 27 5.69 -5.57 -5.40
N ILE A 28 4.40 -5.81 -5.62
CA ILE A 28 3.91 -6.97 -6.36
C ILE A 28 3.49 -6.49 -7.76
N PRO A 29 4.18 -6.90 -8.83
CA PRO A 29 3.78 -6.52 -10.19
C PRO A 29 2.36 -7.03 -10.50
N GLN A 30 1.50 -6.16 -11.04
CA GLN A 30 0.14 -6.55 -11.43
C GLN A 30 0.14 -7.67 -12.45
N LYS A 31 1.07 -7.64 -13.41
CA LYS A 31 1.26 -8.70 -14.41
C LYS A 31 1.45 -10.11 -13.83
N ALA A 32 1.91 -10.23 -12.58
CA ALA A 32 2.06 -11.53 -11.91
C ALA A 32 0.70 -12.14 -11.50
N ILE A 33 -0.34 -11.32 -11.39
CA ILE A 33 -1.71 -11.71 -11.00
C ILE A 33 -2.65 -11.58 -12.20
N TYR A 34 -2.50 -10.51 -12.97
CA TYR A 34 -3.32 -10.19 -14.14
C TYR A 34 -2.42 -9.80 -15.33
N PRO A 35 -2.16 -10.73 -16.27
CA PRO A 35 -1.14 -10.57 -17.32
C PRO A 35 -1.29 -9.36 -18.26
N LEU A 36 -2.50 -8.79 -18.34
CA LEU A 36 -2.81 -7.67 -19.25
C LEU A 36 -2.65 -6.29 -18.60
N TYR A 37 -2.27 -6.23 -17.32
CA TYR A 37 -2.21 -4.98 -16.56
C TYR A 37 -0.81 -4.69 -16.03
N GLU A 38 -0.46 -3.40 -16.09
CA GLU A 38 0.84 -2.87 -15.73
C GLU A 38 0.80 -2.18 -14.36
N GLY A 39 1.98 -2.01 -13.75
CA GLY A 39 2.12 -1.38 -12.44
C GLY A 39 2.19 -2.38 -11.29
N TYR A 40 1.97 -1.89 -10.06
CA TYR A 40 2.21 -2.65 -8.85
C TYR A 40 1.12 -2.49 -7.81
N HIS A 41 1.01 -3.50 -6.96
CA HIS A 41 0.40 -3.44 -5.63
C HIS A 41 1.49 -3.30 -4.57
N ILE A 42 1.17 -2.66 -3.46
CA ILE A 42 2.06 -2.57 -2.30
C ILE A 42 1.56 -3.57 -1.26
N ASP A 43 2.43 -4.43 -0.77
CA ASP A 43 2.19 -5.35 0.34
C ASP A 43 3.05 -4.93 1.53
N ILE A 44 2.39 -4.44 2.58
CA ILE A 44 3.01 -3.94 3.81
C ILE A 44 2.84 -5.00 4.90
N LYS A 45 3.95 -5.61 5.32
CA LYS A 45 4.00 -6.56 6.42
C LYS A 45 4.53 -5.87 7.67
N ALA A 46 3.66 -5.70 8.65
CA ALA A 46 3.95 -5.00 9.91
C ALA A 46 3.05 -5.51 11.03
N ASN A 47 3.36 -5.11 12.27
CA ASN A 47 2.42 -5.20 13.39
C ASN A 47 1.58 -3.92 13.42
N PHE A 48 0.34 -4.01 12.96
CA PHE A 48 -0.53 -2.84 12.86
C PHE A 48 -1.29 -2.61 14.17
N ASP A 49 -1.02 -1.49 14.84
CA ASP A 49 -1.87 -0.98 15.90
C ASP A 49 -3.04 -0.13 15.35
N LYS A 50 -3.97 0.26 16.22
CA LYS A 50 -5.17 1.01 15.82
C LYS A 50 -4.82 2.38 15.21
N GLU A 51 -3.78 3.03 15.70
CA GLU A 51 -3.36 4.35 15.24
C GLU A 51 -2.78 4.27 13.82
N THR A 52 -1.85 3.34 13.61
CA THR A 52 -1.22 3.04 12.32
C THR A 52 -2.26 2.62 11.28
N MET A 53 -3.21 1.77 11.65
CA MET A 53 -4.34 1.40 10.79
C MET A 53 -5.19 2.60 10.37
N GLY A 54 -5.45 3.51 11.32
CA GLY A 54 -6.22 4.73 11.06
C GLY A 54 -5.49 5.69 10.13
N GLY A 55 -4.18 5.88 10.35
CA GLY A 55 -3.32 6.68 9.48
C GLY A 55 -3.26 6.12 8.06
N LEU A 56 -2.95 4.82 7.93
CA LEU A 56 -2.85 4.16 6.64
C LEU A 56 -4.17 4.24 5.86
N ARG A 57 -5.32 4.02 6.53
CA ARG A 57 -6.62 4.14 5.89
C ARG A 57 -6.86 5.53 5.31
N LYS A 58 -6.56 6.60 6.05
CA LYS A 58 -6.70 7.99 5.58
C LYS A 58 -5.82 8.28 4.37
N ILE A 59 -4.60 7.77 4.37
CA ILE A 59 -3.67 7.92 3.23
C ILE A 59 -4.25 7.19 2.01
N VAL A 60 -4.63 5.91 2.16
CA VAL A 60 -5.21 5.11 1.07
C VAL A 60 -6.46 5.79 0.49
N GLU A 61 -7.38 6.24 1.34
CA GLU A 61 -8.60 6.96 0.92
C GLU A 61 -8.26 8.28 0.21
N GLY A 62 -7.24 9.02 0.66
CA GLY A 62 -6.82 10.29 0.05
C GLY A 62 -6.19 10.15 -1.34
N HIS A 63 -5.76 8.94 -1.72
CA HIS A 63 -5.19 8.63 -3.03
C HIS A 63 -6.15 7.82 -3.92
N ASP A 64 -7.43 7.70 -3.53
CA ASP A 64 -8.43 6.86 -4.22
C ASP A 64 -7.99 5.39 -4.41
N LEU A 65 -7.25 4.86 -3.43
CA LEU A 65 -6.75 3.48 -3.42
C LEU A 65 -7.67 2.55 -2.63
N VAL A 66 -7.46 1.26 -2.82
CA VAL A 66 -8.10 0.18 -2.07
C VAL A 66 -7.11 -0.41 -1.09
N MET A 67 -7.60 -0.69 0.11
CA MET A 67 -6.86 -1.40 1.15
C MET A 67 -7.52 -2.76 1.42
N GLN A 68 -6.77 -3.85 1.22
CA GLN A 68 -7.16 -5.20 1.61
C GLN A 68 -6.35 -5.64 2.83
N ILE A 69 -7.06 -5.93 3.93
CA ILE A 69 -6.46 -6.40 5.17
C ILE A 69 -6.29 -7.92 5.11
N LYS A 70 -5.07 -8.39 5.37
CA LYS A 70 -4.75 -9.81 5.56
C LYS A 70 -4.30 -10.04 7.01
N LYS A 71 -4.08 -11.31 7.38
CA LYS A 71 -3.75 -11.71 8.76
C LYS A 71 -2.47 -11.05 9.28
N ASP A 72 -1.47 -10.87 8.42
CA ASP A 72 -0.13 -10.36 8.78
C ASP A 72 0.33 -9.20 7.89
N SER A 73 -0.54 -8.71 7.01
CA SER A 73 -0.17 -7.78 5.96
C SER A 73 -1.35 -6.95 5.50
N ILE A 74 -1.05 -5.81 4.87
CA ILE A 74 -2.03 -4.97 4.20
C ILE A 74 -1.59 -4.75 2.77
N ILE A 75 -2.51 -5.01 1.85
CA ILE A 75 -2.29 -4.79 0.42
C ILE A 75 -2.99 -3.51 0.00
N VAL A 76 -2.23 -2.61 -0.63
CA VAL A 76 -2.73 -1.35 -1.19
C VAL A 76 -2.63 -1.42 -2.73
N TYR A 77 -3.73 -1.11 -3.41
CA TYR A 77 -3.84 -1.19 -4.87
C TYR A 77 -4.93 -0.29 -5.43
N GLU A 78 -4.92 -0.01 -6.73
CA GLU A 78 -5.97 0.78 -7.39
C GLU A 78 -7.24 -0.03 -7.63
N THR A 79 -8.42 0.59 -7.46
CA THR A 79 -9.74 -0.03 -7.75
C THR A 79 -9.90 -0.50 -9.19
N ARG A 80 -9.19 0.11 -10.14
CA ARG A 80 -9.27 -0.23 -11.56
C ARG A 80 -7.87 -0.15 -12.16
N PRO A 81 -7.43 -1.17 -12.88
CA PRO A 81 -6.23 -1.03 -13.68
C PRO A 81 -6.55 -0.15 -14.89
N THR A 82 -5.89 1.00 -14.99
CA THR A 82 -5.86 1.81 -16.23
C THR A 82 -4.87 1.21 -17.22
#